data_AF-A0A537ZIG2-F1
#
_entry.id   AF-A0A537ZIG2-F1
#
_cell.length_a   1.000
_cell.length_b   1.000
_cell.length_c   1.000
_cell.angle_alpha   90.00
_cell.angle_beta   90.00
_cell.angle_gamma   90.00
#
_symmetry.space_group_name_H-M   'P 1'
#
loop_
_entity.id
_entity.type
_entity.pdbx_description
1 polymer ?
#
loop_
_entity_poly.entity_id
_entity_poly.type
_entity_poly.pdbx_seq_one_letter_code
_entity_poly.pdbx_strand_id
1 'polypeptide(L)'
;KIHGSALEYLVRPHPERFLPLAREGLAVAGGVLVGSRHTAESLWATMGDPELPSRTRLGPPGVDVNAFLPRRPDEAAARLSALAERLRGGGAAGWGGEEGAADALQALDPRRDRIVAYVGKLIVSKGVDLLLAAWPLVAERVPESRLCVVGFGTYRDGLHSLAAALGRGDLDAAREIAARRASSPTSRRSWTA
;
A
#
# COMPACT_ATOMS: atom_id res chain seq x y z
N LYS A 1 -0.40 -21.81 -2.06
CA LYS A 1 0.37 -20.59 -1.66
C LYS A 1 -0.45 -19.82 -0.64
N ILE A 2 0.13 -19.46 0.51
CA ILE A 2 -0.55 -18.63 1.52
C ILE A 2 -0.37 -17.16 1.17
N HIS A 3 -1.47 -16.42 1.12
CA HIS A 3 -1.45 -14.97 1.03
C HIS A 3 -1.56 -14.39 2.44
N GLY A 4 -0.55 -13.60 2.87
CA GLY A 4 -0.48 -13.08 4.23
C GLY A 4 -1.75 -12.32 4.64
N SER A 5 -2.38 -11.57 3.73
CA SER A 5 -3.61 -10.85 4.06
C SER A 5 -4.81 -11.75 4.36
N ALA A 6 -4.87 -12.97 3.80
CA ALA A 6 -5.95 -13.91 4.11
C ALA A 6 -5.80 -14.45 5.54
N LEU A 7 -4.57 -14.73 5.94
CA LEU A 7 -4.25 -15.12 7.31
C LEU A 7 -4.54 -13.97 8.29
N GLU A 8 -4.00 -12.78 8.01
CA GLU A 8 -4.04 -11.64 8.94
C GLU A 8 -5.39 -10.94 9.02
N TYR A 9 -6.18 -10.89 7.93
CA TYR A 9 -7.45 -10.15 7.90
C TYR A 9 -8.70 -11.03 7.91
N LEU A 10 -8.58 -12.35 7.73
CA LEU A 10 -9.72 -13.25 7.79
C LEU A 10 -9.53 -14.31 8.88
N VAL A 11 -8.47 -15.12 8.81
CA VAL A 11 -8.33 -16.28 9.70
C VAL A 11 -8.07 -15.85 11.15
N ARG A 12 -7.03 -15.05 11.40
CA ARG A 12 -6.65 -14.65 12.77
C ARG A 12 -7.72 -13.83 13.48
N PRO A 13 -8.42 -12.87 12.83
CA PRO A 13 -9.47 -12.10 13.51
C PRO A 13 -10.75 -12.91 13.80
N HIS A 14 -10.98 -14.00 13.06
CA HIS A 14 -12.21 -14.80 13.18
C HIS A 14 -11.91 -16.32 13.16
N PRO A 15 -11.14 -16.82 14.15
CA PRO A 15 -10.61 -18.18 14.13
C PRO A 15 -11.72 -19.23 14.20
N GLU A 16 -12.78 -19.00 14.97
CA GLU A 16 -13.92 -19.94 15.09
C GLU A 16 -14.55 -20.26 13.74
N ARG A 17 -14.61 -19.27 12.83
CA ARG A 17 -15.25 -19.39 11.53
C ARG A 17 -14.30 -19.92 10.46
N PHE A 18 -13.06 -19.46 10.44
CA PHE A 18 -12.17 -19.68 9.29
C PHE A 18 -10.97 -20.59 9.58
N LEU A 19 -10.60 -20.82 10.84
CA LEU A 19 -9.52 -21.74 11.17
C LEU A 19 -9.82 -23.19 10.74
N PRO A 20 -11.05 -23.73 10.90
CA PRO A 20 -11.38 -25.06 10.39
C PRO A 20 -11.16 -25.19 8.88
N LEU A 21 -11.61 -24.20 8.11
CA LEU A 21 -11.45 -24.17 6.64
C LEU A 21 -9.97 -24.03 6.22
N ALA A 22 -9.20 -23.23 6.96
CA ALA A 22 -7.76 -23.11 6.72
C ALA A 22 -7.02 -24.43 6.99
N ARG A 23 -7.40 -25.15 8.05
CA ARG A 23 -6.84 -26.47 8.39
C ARG A 23 -7.22 -27.52 7.34
N GLU A 24 -8.46 -27.55 6.90
CA GLU A 24 -8.93 -28.45 5.85
C GLU A 24 -8.09 -28.30 4.56
N GLY A 25 -7.90 -27.06 4.10
CA GLY A 25 -7.09 -26.79 2.92
C GLY A 25 -5.60 -27.14 3.08
N LEU A 26 -5.05 -27.02 4.30
CA LEU A 26 -3.66 -27.37 4.60
C LEU A 26 -3.42 -28.86 4.75
N ALA A 27 -4.38 -29.62 5.27
CA ALA A 27 -4.24 -31.05 5.53
C ALA A 27 -3.83 -31.82 4.26
N VAL A 28 -4.46 -31.49 3.13
CA VAL A 28 -4.21 -32.12 1.83
C VAL A 28 -3.02 -31.52 1.05
N ALA A 29 -2.44 -30.40 1.52
CA ALA A 29 -1.45 -29.66 0.75
C ALA A 29 -0.04 -30.26 0.86
N GLY A 30 0.44 -31.00 -0.16
CA GLY A 30 1.76 -31.64 -0.17
C GLY A 30 2.95 -30.72 0.17
N GLY A 31 2.85 -29.43 -0.12
CA GLY A 31 3.79 -28.40 0.31
C GLY A 31 3.14 -27.02 0.37
N VAL A 32 3.66 -26.14 1.22
CA VAL A 32 3.07 -24.82 1.49
C VAL A 32 4.05 -23.71 1.12
N LEU A 33 3.71 -22.94 0.09
CA LEU A 33 4.50 -21.77 -0.31
C LEU A 33 4.03 -20.51 0.41
N VAL A 34 4.96 -19.78 1.03
CA VAL A 34 4.73 -18.49 1.69
C VAL A 34 5.66 -17.41 1.14
N GLY A 35 5.19 -16.17 1.09
CA GLY A 35 5.95 -15.06 0.48
C GLY A 35 7.09 -14.51 1.35
N SER A 36 7.11 -14.82 2.65
CA SER A 36 8.14 -14.35 3.57
C SER A 36 8.24 -15.25 4.80
N ARG A 37 9.38 -15.19 5.50
CA ARG A 37 9.57 -15.86 6.79
C ARG A 37 8.55 -15.41 7.83
N HIS A 38 8.28 -14.11 7.89
CA HIS A 38 7.24 -13.55 8.77
C HIS A 38 5.87 -14.18 8.53
N THR A 39 5.46 -14.34 7.26
CA THR A 39 4.18 -15.02 6.94
C THR A 39 4.20 -16.49 7.35
N ALA A 40 5.35 -17.16 7.25
CA ALA A 40 5.52 -18.54 7.70
C ALA A 40 5.30 -18.66 9.21
N GLU A 41 5.93 -17.79 9.99
CA GLU A 41 5.82 -17.79 11.45
C GLU A 41 4.41 -17.47 11.91
N SER A 42 3.76 -16.46 11.32
CA SER A 42 2.34 -16.19 11.55
C SER A 42 1.47 -17.41 11.24
N LEU A 43 1.75 -18.11 10.14
CA LEU A 43 1.01 -19.30 9.74
C LEU A 43 1.17 -20.42 10.76
N TRP A 44 2.39 -20.75 11.16
CA TRP A 44 2.67 -21.83 12.12
C TRP A 44 2.02 -21.54 13.47
N ALA A 45 2.16 -20.32 13.97
CA ALA A 45 1.52 -19.88 15.22
C ALA A 45 -0.01 -19.95 15.15
N THR A 46 -0.61 -19.61 14.00
CA THR A 46 -2.06 -19.64 13.83
C THR A 46 -2.60 -21.07 13.73
N MET A 47 -1.86 -21.98 13.08
CA MET A 47 -2.33 -23.36 12.85
C MET A 47 -2.08 -24.28 14.05
N GLY A 48 -0.96 -24.10 14.75
CA GLY A 48 -0.54 -24.95 15.86
C GLY A 48 -0.12 -26.37 15.44
N ASP A 49 0.22 -26.56 14.16
CA ASP A 49 0.64 -27.85 13.59
C ASP A 49 2.17 -27.96 13.62
N PRO A 50 2.75 -28.91 14.38
CA PRO A 50 4.20 -29.07 14.50
C PRO A 50 4.87 -29.58 13.22
N GLU A 51 4.12 -30.21 12.31
CA GLU A 51 4.66 -30.71 11.02
C GLU A 51 4.65 -29.64 9.93
N LEU A 52 3.88 -28.55 10.11
CA LEU A 52 3.72 -27.51 9.11
C LEU A 52 5.04 -26.81 8.71
N PRO A 53 6.01 -26.55 9.62
CA PRO A 53 7.31 -26.01 9.24
C PRO A 53 8.08 -26.90 8.25
N SER A 54 8.03 -28.22 8.41
CA SER A 54 8.79 -29.18 7.57
C SER A 54 8.31 -29.18 6.12
N ARG A 55 7.05 -28.81 5.87
CA ARG A 55 6.43 -28.69 4.55
C ARG A 55 6.29 -27.25 4.03
N THR A 56 6.73 -26.25 4.79
CA THR A 56 6.69 -24.84 4.39
C THR A 56 7.94 -24.45 3.60
N ARG A 57 7.76 -23.75 2.47
CA ARG A 57 8.86 -23.26 1.60
C ARG A 57 8.66 -21.77 1.33
N LEU A 58 9.78 -21.05 1.29
CA LEU A 58 9.78 -19.65 0.91
C LEU A 58 9.69 -19.51 -0.61
N GLY A 59 8.70 -18.75 -1.06
CA GLY A 59 8.53 -18.34 -2.46
C GLY A 59 8.24 -16.84 -2.50
N PRO A 60 9.20 -15.97 -2.11
CA PRO A 60 9.03 -14.53 -2.18
C PRO A 60 8.78 -14.10 -3.63
N PRO A 61 7.81 -13.22 -3.89
CA PRO A 61 7.61 -12.69 -5.24
C PRO A 61 8.85 -11.90 -5.67
N GLY A 62 9.32 -12.16 -6.89
CA GLY A 62 10.34 -11.36 -7.57
C GLY A 62 9.71 -10.23 -8.39
N VAL A 63 10.57 -9.51 -9.11
CA VAL A 63 10.19 -8.51 -10.12
C VAL A 63 10.89 -8.84 -11.44
N ASP A 64 10.26 -8.53 -12.57
CA ASP A 64 10.92 -8.60 -13.87
C ASP A 64 11.91 -7.42 -13.99
N VAL A 65 13.20 -7.73 -13.87
CA VAL A 65 14.27 -6.73 -13.92
C VAL A 65 14.48 -6.13 -15.31
N ASN A 66 13.97 -6.73 -16.38
CA ASN A 66 14.03 -6.15 -17.71
C ASN A 66 12.93 -5.10 -17.92
N ALA A 67 11.77 -5.33 -17.28
CA ALA A 67 10.68 -4.37 -17.25
C ALA A 67 10.96 -3.21 -16.26
N PHE A 68 11.46 -3.52 -15.06
CA PHE A 68 11.67 -2.57 -13.96
C PHE A 68 13.13 -2.11 -13.84
N LEU A 69 13.63 -1.48 -14.89
CA LEU A 69 14.96 -0.88 -14.91
C LEU A 69 14.90 0.59 -14.46
N PRO A 70 15.86 1.06 -13.64
CA PRO A 70 16.05 2.48 -13.40
C PRO A 70 16.24 3.24 -14.72
N ARG A 71 15.68 4.45 -14.80
CA ARG A 71 15.80 5.32 -15.98
C ARG A 71 16.56 6.58 -15.64
N ARG A 72 17.24 7.15 -16.63
CA ARG A 72 17.83 8.48 -16.50
C ARG A 72 16.73 9.53 -16.32
N PRO A 73 17.00 10.67 -15.65
CA PRO A 73 16.01 11.71 -15.44
C PRO A 73 15.29 12.18 -16.70
N ASP A 74 16.00 12.37 -17.81
CA ASP A 74 15.40 12.82 -19.08
C ASP A 74 14.44 11.77 -19.68
N GLU A 75 14.83 10.50 -19.64
CA GLU A 75 13.98 9.38 -20.09
C GLU A 75 12.73 9.23 -19.19
N ALA A 76 12.89 9.43 -17.88
CA ALA A 76 11.80 9.40 -16.93
C ALA A 76 10.81 10.56 -17.16
N ALA A 77 11.31 11.79 -17.36
CA ALA A 77 10.49 12.96 -17.66
C ALA A 77 9.68 12.77 -18.94
N ALA A 78 10.31 12.33 -20.03
CA ALA A 78 9.63 12.05 -21.30
C ALA A 78 8.51 10.99 -21.14
N ARG A 79 8.75 9.96 -20.33
CA ARG A 79 7.75 8.90 -20.06
C ARG A 79 6.59 9.37 -19.20
N LEU A 80 6.83 10.23 -18.20
CA LEU A 80 5.75 10.84 -17.42
C LEU A 80 4.86 11.72 -18.30
N SER A 81 5.45 12.57 -19.14
CA SER A 81 4.70 13.38 -20.10
C SER A 81 3.87 12.51 -21.05
N ALA A 82 4.47 11.47 -21.63
CA ALA A 82 3.76 10.52 -22.50
C ALA A 82 2.63 9.77 -21.76
N LEU A 83 2.81 9.44 -20.48
CA LEU A 83 1.76 8.82 -19.67
C LEU A 83 0.58 9.77 -19.48
N ALA A 84 0.83 11.02 -19.12
CA ALA A 84 -0.23 12.00 -18.93
C ALA A 84 -0.99 12.33 -20.22
N GLU A 85 -0.30 12.42 -21.37
CA GLU A 85 -0.99 12.58 -22.67
C GLU A 85 -1.93 11.40 -22.97
N ARG A 86 -1.52 10.17 -22.66
CA ARG A 86 -2.42 9.00 -22.76
C ARG A 86 -3.61 9.08 -21.81
N LEU A 87 -3.42 9.62 -20.60
CA LEU A 87 -4.51 9.82 -19.65
C LEU A 87 -5.51 10.87 -20.16
N ARG A 88 -5.02 11.98 -20.74
CA ARG A 88 -5.87 13.02 -21.38
C ARG A 88 -6.67 12.48 -22.56
N GLY A 89 -6.05 11.65 -23.39
CA GLY A 89 -6.68 11.04 -24.55
C GLY A 89 -7.71 9.94 -24.25
N GLY A 90 -8.11 9.74 -22.99
CA GLY A 90 -9.08 8.72 -22.60
C GLY A 90 -8.56 7.28 -22.71
N GLY A 91 -7.25 7.09 -22.92
CA GLY A 91 -6.61 5.78 -23.06
C GLY A 91 -6.60 4.95 -21.76
N ALA A 92 -7.10 5.50 -20.66
CA ALA A 92 -7.32 4.80 -19.39
C ALA A 92 -8.72 4.16 -19.33
N ALA A 93 -9.14 3.43 -20.36
CA ALA A 93 -10.50 2.91 -20.50
C ALA A 93 -10.83 1.69 -19.59
N GLY A 94 -10.33 1.65 -18.35
CA GLY A 94 -10.72 0.59 -17.42
C GLY A 94 -10.31 0.78 -15.96
N TRP A 95 -9.02 1.02 -15.70
CA TRP A 95 -8.46 1.18 -14.35
C TRP A 95 -7.45 2.35 -14.34
N GLY A 96 -7.84 3.49 -13.78
CA GLY A 96 -7.02 4.71 -13.69
C GLY A 96 -7.59 5.89 -14.48
N GLY A 97 -6.92 7.04 -14.43
CA GLY A 97 -7.35 8.25 -15.15
C GLY A 97 -8.36 9.11 -14.40
N GLU A 98 -8.15 9.30 -13.10
CA GLU A 98 -8.90 10.30 -12.34
C GLU A 98 -8.74 11.70 -12.97
N GLU A 99 -9.78 12.53 -12.86
CA GLU A 99 -9.70 13.94 -13.23
C GLU A 99 -8.50 14.60 -12.52
N GLY A 100 -7.70 15.36 -13.28
CA GLY A 100 -6.48 15.98 -12.78
C GLY A 100 -5.25 15.07 -12.65
N ALA A 101 -5.37 13.75 -12.86
CA ALA A 101 -4.21 12.84 -12.78
C ALA A 101 -3.13 13.17 -13.82
N ALA A 102 -3.53 13.53 -15.04
CA ALA A 102 -2.60 13.97 -16.08
C ALA A 102 -1.85 15.24 -15.68
N ASP A 103 -2.56 16.22 -15.11
CA ASP A 103 -1.97 17.49 -14.69
C ASP A 103 -1.04 17.31 -13.49
N ALA A 104 -1.40 16.42 -12.56
CA ALA A 104 -0.54 16.03 -11.45
C ALA A 104 0.78 15.37 -11.93
N LEU A 105 0.72 14.53 -12.96
CA LEU A 105 1.93 13.97 -13.58
C LEU A 105 2.76 15.03 -14.32
N GLN A 106 2.11 15.98 -14.99
CA GLN A 106 2.77 17.08 -15.71
C GLN A 106 3.47 18.07 -14.78
N ALA A 107 2.99 18.18 -13.54
CA ALA A 107 3.59 19.02 -12.52
C ALA A 107 4.88 18.44 -11.93
N LEU A 108 5.20 17.16 -12.19
CA LEU A 108 6.42 16.51 -11.71
C LEU A 108 7.53 16.59 -12.75
N ASP A 109 8.74 16.96 -12.31
CA ASP A 109 9.93 16.96 -13.14
C ASP A 109 11.06 16.14 -12.49
N PRO A 110 11.27 14.87 -12.92
CA PRO A 110 12.34 14.02 -12.40
C PRO A 110 13.77 14.56 -12.57
N ARG A 111 13.97 15.60 -13.39
CA ARG A 111 15.27 16.27 -13.57
C ARG A 111 15.56 17.27 -12.45
N ARG A 112 14.54 17.72 -11.73
CA ARG A 112 14.62 18.80 -10.73
C ARG A 112 14.08 18.39 -9.36
N ASP A 113 12.97 17.68 -9.34
CA ASP A 113 12.24 17.32 -8.13
C ASP A 113 12.85 16.09 -7.44
N ARG A 114 12.80 16.07 -6.11
CA ARG A 114 13.05 14.87 -5.30
C ARG A 114 11.73 14.14 -5.08
N ILE A 115 11.36 13.30 -6.05
CA ILE A 115 10.05 12.65 -6.07
C ILE A 115 10.03 11.42 -5.16
N VAL A 116 9.12 11.40 -4.19
CA VAL A 116 8.75 10.23 -3.40
C VAL A 116 7.40 9.74 -3.90
N ALA A 117 7.30 8.45 -4.25
CA ALA A 117 6.07 7.86 -4.76
C ALA A 117 5.52 6.81 -3.79
N TYR A 118 4.23 6.91 -3.48
CA TYR A 118 3.44 5.81 -2.90
C TYR A 118 2.56 5.21 -3.99
N VAL A 119 2.63 3.90 -4.18
CA VAL A 119 1.76 3.16 -5.12
C VAL A 119 1.09 2.01 -4.39
N GLY A 120 -0.23 2.05 -4.22
CA GLY A 120 -0.94 0.98 -3.50
C GLY A 120 -2.39 1.29 -3.13
N LYS A 121 -3.00 0.38 -2.35
CA LYS A 121 -4.37 0.57 -1.86
C LYS A 121 -4.44 1.79 -0.94
N LEU A 122 -5.45 2.64 -1.13
CA LEU A 122 -5.73 3.77 -0.24
C LEU A 122 -6.65 3.30 0.88
N ILE A 123 -6.06 2.54 1.81
CA ILE A 123 -6.73 1.99 2.99
C ILE A 123 -5.87 2.23 4.22
N VAL A 124 -6.51 2.29 5.40
CA VAL A 124 -5.87 2.59 6.68
C VAL A 124 -4.68 1.67 6.98
N SER A 125 -4.78 0.38 6.66
CA SER A 125 -3.72 -0.60 6.95
C SER A 125 -2.46 -0.43 6.10
N LYS A 126 -2.47 0.46 5.10
CA LYS A 126 -1.29 0.80 4.30
C LYS A 126 -0.53 2.03 4.82
N GLY A 127 -1.08 2.75 5.80
CA GLY A 127 -0.37 3.84 6.49
C GLY A 127 -0.10 5.09 5.65
N VAL A 128 -0.84 5.30 4.55
CA VAL A 128 -0.66 6.47 3.66
C VAL A 128 -0.92 7.79 4.39
N ASP A 129 -1.83 7.78 5.35
CA ASP A 129 -2.12 8.87 6.28
C ASP A 129 -0.91 9.29 7.10
N LEU A 130 -0.12 8.33 7.57
CA LEU A 130 1.11 8.62 8.31
C LEU A 130 2.16 9.28 7.41
N LEU A 131 2.25 8.83 6.15
CA LEU A 131 3.11 9.46 5.15
C LEU A 131 2.67 10.90 4.87
N LEU A 132 1.37 11.16 4.70
CA LEU A 132 0.84 12.52 4.52
C LEU A 132 1.11 13.39 5.74
N ALA A 133 0.88 12.89 6.95
CA ALA A 133 1.11 13.63 8.19
C ALA A 133 2.59 13.99 8.40
N ALA A 134 3.52 13.15 7.94
CA ALA A 134 4.96 13.42 8.01
C ALA A 134 5.45 14.38 6.90
N TRP A 135 4.70 14.51 5.81
CA TRP A 135 5.17 15.22 4.62
C TRP A 135 5.53 16.71 4.83
N PRO A 136 4.78 17.51 5.64
CA PRO A 136 5.19 18.89 5.92
C PRO A 136 6.62 19.01 6.47
N LEU A 137 7.06 18.06 7.31
CA LEU A 137 8.42 18.04 7.87
C LEU A 137 9.49 17.73 6.80
N VAL A 138 9.13 16.97 5.77
CA VAL A 138 10.01 16.67 4.63
C VAL A 138 10.10 17.88 3.71
N ALA A 139 8.96 18.47 3.36
CA ALA A 139 8.88 19.64 2.49
C ALA A 139 9.58 20.88 3.08
N GLU A 140 9.55 21.04 4.41
CA GLU A 140 10.29 22.10 5.10
C GLU A 140 11.81 21.95 4.92
N ARG A 141 12.33 20.72 4.99
CA ARG A 141 13.77 20.44 4.92
C ARG A 141 14.30 20.30 3.49
N VAL A 142 13.44 19.84 2.58
CA VAL A 142 13.76 19.59 1.18
C VAL A 142 12.66 20.23 0.32
N PRO A 143 12.75 21.54 0.04
CA PRO A 143 11.70 22.28 -0.66
C PRO A 143 11.40 21.78 -2.08
N GLU A 144 12.38 21.14 -2.73
CA GLU A 144 12.22 20.51 -4.05
C GLU A 144 11.58 19.11 -3.98
N SER A 145 11.23 18.61 -2.80
CA SER A 145 10.58 17.31 -2.65
C SER A 145 9.13 17.33 -3.12
N ARG A 146 8.73 16.26 -3.80
CA ARG A 146 7.35 16.06 -4.28
C ARG A 146 6.85 14.70 -3.82
N LEU A 147 5.66 14.66 -3.24
CA LEU A 147 4.99 13.41 -2.90
C LEU A 147 3.93 13.11 -3.96
N CYS A 148 4.07 11.97 -4.62
CA CYS A 148 3.08 11.44 -5.56
C CYS A 148 2.39 10.22 -4.93
N VAL A 149 1.07 10.29 -4.73
CA VAL A 149 0.28 9.19 -4.18
C VAL A 149 -0.61 8.62 -5.29
N VAL A 150 -0.37 7.37 -5.67
CA VAL A 150 -1.10 6.68 -6.74
C VAL A 150 -1.83 5.46 -6.17
N GLY A 151 -3.14 5.40 -6.38
CA GLY A 151 -3.91 4.27 -5.91
C GLY A 151 -5.40 4.51 -5.84
N PHE A 152 -6.10 3.53 -5.27
CA PHE A 152 -7.53 3.58 -5.02
C PHE A 152 -7.85 2.81 -3.74
N GLY A 153 -8.95 3.15 -3.07
CA GLY A 153 -9.38 2.47 -1.86
C GLY A 153 -10.39 3.27 -1.06
N THR A 154 -10.97 2.61 -0.06
CA THR A 154 -12.07 3.16 0.74
C THR A 154 -11.68 4.34 1.62
N TYR A 155 -10.39 4.63 1.79
CA TYR A 155 -9.91 5.74 2.60
C TYR A 155 -9.48 6.96 1.77
N ARG A 156 -9.72 6.95 0.45
CA ARG A 156 -9.32 8.02 -0.48
C ARG A 156 -9.80 9.41 -0.02
N ASP A 157 -11.08 9.57 0.31
CA ASP A 157 -11.63 10.89 0.67
C ASP A 157 -11.11 11.40 2.02
N GLY A 158 -10.82 10.48 2.94
CA GLY A 158 -10.14 10.79 4.20
C GLY A 158 -8.72 11.30 3.97
N LEU A 159 -7.98 10.69 3.04
CA LEU A 159 -6.63 11.14 2.66
C LEU A 159 -6.65 12.52 1.98
N HIS A 160 -7.61 12.78 1.09
CA HIS A 160 -7.80 14.10 0.47
C HIS A 160 -8.11 15.17 1.52
N SER A 161 -9.03 14.87 2.43
CA SER A 161 -9.38 15.78 3.53
C SER A 161 -8.17 16.07 4.42
N LEU A 162 -7.37 15.04 4.72
CA LEU A 162 -6.14 15.18 5.52
C LEU A 162 -5.10 16.04 4.80
N ALA A 163 -4.84 15.78 3.52
CA ALA A 163 -3.91 16.57 2.71
C ALA A 163 -4.34 18.05 2.65
N ALA A 164 -5.63 18.32 2.47
CA ALA A 164 -6.17 19.68 2.45
C ALA A 164 -6.02 20.40 3.80
N ALA A 165 -6.29 19.70 4.92
CA ALA A 165 -6.11 20.27 6.26
C ALA A 165 -4.63 20.61 6.53
N LEU A 166 -3.73 19.67 6.23
CA LEU A 166 -2.29 19.87 6.37
C LEU A 166 -1.78 21.02 5.49
N GLY A 167 -2.26 21.13 4.26
CA GLY A 167 -1.91 22.22 3.34
C GLY A 167 -2.33 23.60 3.82
N ARG A 168 -3.37 23.71 4.66
CA ARG A 168 -3.80 24.95 5.30
C ARG A 168 -3.16 25.19 6.69
N GLY A 169 -2.35 24.26 7.19
CA GLY A 169 -1.82 24.30 8.55
C GLY A 169 -2.87 24.04 9.64
N ASP A 170 -4.03 23.49 9.28
CA ASP A 170 -5.15 23.21 10.19
C ASP A 170 -4.92 21.88 10.93
N LEU A 171 -4.13 21.93 12.00
CA LEU A 171 -3.73 20.75 12.76
C LEU A 171 -4.87 20.12 13.55
N ASP A 172 -5.88 20.90 13.93
CA ASP A 172 -7.02 20.38 14.68
C ASP A 172 -7.94 19.55 13.77
N ALA A 173 -8.24 20.04 12.56
CA ALA A 173 -8.94 19.25 11.56
C ALA A 173 -8.16 17.98 11.19
N ALA A 174 -6.83 18.08 11.04
CA ALA A 174 -5.98 16.93 10.74
C ALA A 174 -6.06 15.85 11.85
N ARG A 175 -6.02 16.27 13.13
CA ARG A 175 -6.18 15.37 14.28
C ARG A 175 -7.55 14.70 14.33
N GLU A 176 -8.61 15.46 14.02
CA GLU A 176 -9.98 14.92 14.01
C GLU A 176 -10.16 13.83 12.93
N ILE A 177 -9.64 14.08 11.72
CA ILE A 177 -9.63 13.10 10.63
C ILE A 177 -8.84 11.84 11.03
N ALA A 178 -7.68 12.02 11.67
CA ALA A 178 -6.87 10.93 12.16
C ALA A 178 -7.57 10.13 13.28
N ALA A 179 -8.34 10.77 14.15
CA ALA A 179 -9.09 10.09 15.20
C ALA A 179 -10.20 9.18 14.64
N ARG A 180 -10.90 9.62 13.58
CA ARG A 180 -11.94 8.83 12.88
C ARG A 180 -11.42 7.55 12.23
N ARG A 181 -10.10 7.41 12.07
CA ARG A 181 -9.42 6.17 11.65
C ARG A 181 -9.60 5.05 12.67
N ALA A 182 -9.47 5.37 13.96
CA ALA A 182 -9.43 4.40 15.06
C ALA A 182 -10.79 3.73 15.33
N SER A 183 -11.88 4.31 14.78
CA SER A 183 -13.23 3.75 14.85
C SER A 183 -13.61 2.89 13.64
N SER A 184 -12.77 2.83 12.58
CA SER A 184 -13.01 1.95 11.44
C SER A 184 -12.78 0.48 11.81
N PRO A 185 -13.64 -0.48 11.42
CA PRO A 185 -13.54 -1.90 11.79
C PRO A 185 -12.20 -2.57 11.40
N THR A 186 -11.46 -2.00 10.45
CA THR A 186 -10.14 -2.49 10.00
C THR A 186 -8.96 -1.95 10.82
N SER A 187 -9.20 -1.09 11.81
CA SER A 187 -8.16 -0.36 12.57
C SER A 187 -7.78 -0.95 13.93
N ARG A 188 -8.50 -1.96 14.43
CA ARG A 188 -8.20 -2.58 15.74
C ARG A 188 -6.94 -3.45 15.64
N ARG A 189 -5.76 -2.82 15.72
CA ARG A 189 -4.51 -3.47 16.08
C ARG A 189 -4.21 -3.12 17.52
N SER A 190 -4.50 -4.04 18.45
CA SER A 190 -3.85 -4.04 19.76
C SER A 190 -2.40 -4.46 19.55
N TRP A 191 -1.48 -3.50 19.61
CA TRP A 191 -0.06 -3.81 19.81
C TRP A 191 0.14 -3.97 21.31
N THR A 192 0.15 -5.20 21.80
CA THR A 192 0.81 -5.50 23.07
C THR A 192 2.31 -5.51 22.81
N ALA A 193 3.02 -4.62 23.50
CA ALA A 193 4.48 -4.63 23.57
C ALA A 193 5.00 -5.92 24.24
#